data_AF-A0ABD3VHZ0-F1
#
_entry.id   AF-A0ABD3VHZ0-F1
#
_cell.length_a   1.000
_cell.length_b   1.000
_cell.length_c   1.000
_cell.angle_alpha   90.00
_cell.angle_beta   90.00
_cell.angle_gamma   90.00
#
_symmetry.space_group_name_H-M   'P 1'
#
loop_
_entity.id
_entity.type
_entity.pdbx_description
1 polymer ?
#
loop_
_entity_poly.entity_id
_entity_poly.type
_entity_poly.pdbx_seq_one_letter_code
_entity_poly.pdbx_strand_id
1 'polypeptide(L)'
;DNISDFLSFGALPVKSDNDIWDFLSLGALPVKSHNNIWDFLSLGALSVKSHNNIWDFLSLGALPVKSDNTIWDFLSLGAMPVKSDNDIWDFLSLGAMPVKSDNDIWDFLSLGAMPVKSDNDIWDLLSLGALPVKSDNNIWDFLSLWALSVKSDNNIWDFLSLGAMPVKSDNDIWDF
;
A
#
# COMPACT_ATOMS: atom_id res chain seq x y z
N ASP A 1 -25.86 -6.55 -9.48
CA ASP A 1 -25.10 -6.33 -8.24
C ASP A 1 -25.79 -7.09 -7.12
N ASN A 2 -25.07 -8.01 -6.49
CA ASN A 2 -25.55 -8.84 -5.39
C ASN A 2 -24.84 -8.37 -4.13
N ILE A 3 -25.44 -7.43 -3.40
CA ILE A 3 -24.86 -6.89 -2.16
C ILE A 3 -25.01 -7.96 -1.07
N SER A 4 -23.90 -8.32 -0.46
CA SER A 4 -23.87 -9.32 0.61
C SER A 4 -23.34 -8.70 1.90
N ASP A 5 -24.22 -8.55 2.89
CA ASP A 5 -23.91 -7.93 4.19
C ASP A 5 -23.57 -9.01 5.24
N PHE A 6 -22.40 -8.92 5.86
CA PHE A 6 -21.96 -9.89 6.87
C PHE A 6 -21.58 -9.23 8.19
N LEU A 7 -22.19 -9.71 9.27
CA LEU A 7 -22.05 -9.11 10.60
C LEU A 7 -20.77 -9.51 11.33
N SER A 8 -20.39 -10.81 11.30
CA SER A 8 -19.09 -11.26 11.84
C SER A 8 -18.79 -12.71 11.45
N PHE A 9 -17.59 -13.00 10.93
CA PHE A 9 -17.10 -14.36 10.68
C PHE A 9 -15.69 -14.56 11.23
N GLY A 10 -15.37 -15.82 11.58
CA GLY A 10 -14.01 -16.19 11.97
C GLY A 10 -13.07 -16.27 10.76
N ALA A 11 -13.43 -17.05 9.75
CA ALA A 11 -12.71 -17.11 8.48
C ALA A 11 -13.68 -17.37 7.31
N LEU A 12 -13.50 -16.66 6.19
CA LEU A 12 -14.36 -16.81 5.01
C LEU A 12 -13.50 -16.87 3.73
N PRO A 13 -13.32 -18.04 3.10
CA PRO A 13 -12.69 -18.08 1.78
C PRO A 13 -13.70 -17.64 0.71
N VAL A 14 -13.34 -16.65 -0.10
CA VAL A 14 -14.22 -16.13 -1.17
C VAL A 14 -13.60 -16.31 -2.55
N LYS A 15 -14.45 -16.71 -3.50
CA LYS A 15 -14.23 -16.59 -4.93
C LYS A 15 -15.44 -15.88 -5.52
N SER A 16 -15.23 -14.70 -6.10
CA SER A 16 -16.30 -13.83 -6.58
C SER A 16 -15.87 -13.08 -7.82
N ASP A 17 -16.84 -12.66 -8.62
CA ASP A 17 -16.64 -11.92 -9.87
C ASP A 17 -17.84 -10.99 -10.10
N ASN A 18 -17.60 -9.68 -10.17
CA ASN A 18 -18.63 -8.63 -10.27
C ASN A 18 -19.59 -8.56 -9.08
N ASP A 19 -19.04 -8.63 -7.86
CA ASP A 19 -19.77 -8.57 -6.59
C ASP A 19 -19.37 -7.36 -5.72
N ILE A 20 -20.27 -6.97 -4.81
CA ILE A 20 -20.05 -5.93 -3.80
C ILE A 20 -20.23 -6.56 -2.42
N TRP A 21 -19.29 -6.31 -1.52
CA TRP A 21 -19.21 -6.95 -0.22
C TRP A 21 -19.01 -5.94 0.92
N ASP A 22 -19.88 -5.99 1.93
CA ASP A 22 -19.78 -5.15 3.13
C ASP A 22 -19.64 -6.00 4.40
N PHE A 23 -18.58 -5.74 5.16
CA PHE A 23 -18.28 -6.44 6.40
C PHE A 23 -18.05 -5.49 7.57
N LEU A 24 -18.72 -5.76 8.68
CA LEU A 24 -18.46 -5.05 9.93
C LEU A 24 -17.18 -5.54 10.62
N SER A 25 -17.01 -6.85 10.74
CA SER A 25 -15.82 -7.41 11.38
C SER A 25 -15.53 -8.81 10.87
N LEU A 26 -14.28 -9.08 10.53
CA LEU A 26 -13.86 -10.40 10.07
C LEU A 26 -12.49 -10.77 10.65
N GLY A 27 -12.34 -12.02 11.07
CA GLY A 27 -11.07 -12.52 11.58
C GLY A 27 -10.04 -12.69 10.47
N ALA A 28 -10.35 -13.53 9.48
CA ALA A 28 -9.47 -13.83 8.36
C ALA A 28 -10.22 -13.97 7.02
N LEU A 29 -9.64 -13.45 5.95
CA LEU A 29 -10.25 -13.47 4.62
C LEU A 29 -9.25 -13.88 3.53
N PRO A 30 -9.27 -15.13 3.05
CA PRO A 30 -8.59 -15.52 1.82
C PRO A 30 -9.47 -15.25 0.60
N VAL A 31 -9.04 -14.39 -0.32
CA VAL A 31 -9.84 -13.98 -1.49
C VAL A 31 -9.11 -14.26 -2.80
N LYS A 32 -9.89 -14.74 -3.77
CA LYS A 32 -9.57 -14.64 -5.20
C LYS A 32 -10.73 -13.97 -5.91
N SER A 33 -10.52 -12.79 -6.47
CA SER A 33 -11.62 -11.98 -7.01
C SER A 33 -11.24 -11.20 -8.25
N HIS A 34 -12.25 -10.82 -9.01
CA HIS A 34 -12.14 -9.98 -10.19
C HIS A 34 -13.32 -9.00 -10.25
N ASN A 35 -13.07 -7.74 -10.58
CA ASN A 35 -14.11 -6.71 -10.75
C ASN A 35 -15.03 -6.53 -9.53
N ASN A 36 -14.47 -6.55 -8.32
CA ASN A 36 -15.26 -6.46 -7.09
C ASN A 36 -14.97 -5.19 -6.28
N ILE A 37 -15.95 -4.80 -5.46
CA ILE A 37 -15.83 -3.74 -4.46
C ILE A 37 -16.00 -4.35 -3.07
N TRP A 38 -15.20 -3.90 -2.12
CA TRP A 38 -15.09 -4.48 -0.79
C TRP A 38 -14.92 -3.43 0.29
N ASP A 39 -15.85 -3.38 1.25
CA ASP A 39 -15.79 -2.43 2.34
C ASP A 39 -15.74 -3.16 3.69
N PHE A 40 -14.77 -2.77 4.53
CA PHE A 40 -14.53 -3.36 5.84
C PHE A 40 -14.35 -2.31 6.92
N LEU A 41 -15.14 -2.42 7.99
CA LEU A 41 -14.87 -1.65 9.21
C LEU A 41 -13.67 -2.22 9.98
N SER A 42 -13.54 -3.54 10.09
CA SER A 42 -12.39 -4.15 10.75
C SER A 42 -12.10 -5.54 10.22
N LEU A 43 -10.84 -5.79 9.86
CA LEU A 43 -10.38 -7.11 9.44
C LEU A 43 -9.07 -7.47 10.16
N GLY A 44 -9.01 -8.68 10.72
CA GLY A 44 -7.79 -9.16 11.39
C GLY A 44 -6.67 -9.45 10.38
N ALA A 45 -6.96 -10.30 9.39
CA ALA A 45 -6.00 -10.69 8.37
C ALA A 45 -6.65 -10.90 6.99
N LEU A 46 -6.02 -10.40 5.95
CA LEU A 46 -6.50 -10.51 4.57
C LEU A 46 -5.40 -11.09 3.69
N SER A 47 -5.71 -12.13 2.91
CA SER A 47 -4.79 -12.64 1.88
C SER A 47 -5.47 -12.60 0.53
N VAL A 48 -4.96 -11.77 -0.37
CA VAL A 48 -5.66 -11.43 -1.62
C VAL A 48 -4.86 -11.83 -2.85
N LYS A 49 -5.61 -12.37 -3.82
CA LYS A 49 -5.24 -12.40 -5.24
C LYS A 49 -6.36 -11.75 -6.03
N SER A 50 -6.21 -10.48 -6.38
CA SER A 50 -7.25 -9.69 -7.04
C SER A 50 -6.79 -9.13 -8.38
N HIS A 51 -7.77 -8.80 -9.22
CA HIS A 51 -7.55 -8.03 -10.42
C HIS A 51 -8.75 -7.11 -10.68
N ASN A 52 -8.54 -5.82 -10.93
CA ASN A 52 -9.61 -4.83 -11.14
C ASN A 52 -10.55 -4.70 -9.94
N ASN A 53 -10.03 -4.57 -8.72
CA ASN A 53 -10.88 -4.41 -7.55
C ASN A 53 -10.74 -3.03 -6.89
N ILE A 54 -11.69 -2.73 -6.01
CA ILE A 54 -11.63 -1.61 -5.06
C ILE A 54 -11.81 -2.17 -3.67
N TRP A 55 -11.06 -1.63 -2.71
CA TRP A 55 -10.98 -2.12 -1.35
C TRP A 55 -10.85 -0.97 -0.35
N ASP A 56 -11.82 -0.86 0.54
CA ASP A 56 -11.87 0.19 1.55
C ASP A 56 -11.86 -0.40 2.96
N PHE A 57 -10.93 0.07 3.80
CA PHE A 57 -10.73 -0.43 5.16
C PHE A 57 -10.59 0.69 6.18
N LEU A 58 -11.41 0.64 7.24
CA LEU A 58 -11.15 1.48 8.41
C LEU A 58 -9.99 0.93 9.26
N SER A 59 -9.91 -0.38 9.42
CA SER A 59 -8.81 -0.99 10.17
C SER A 59 -8.48 -2.39 9.68
N LEU A 60 -7.21 -2.63 9.39
CA LEU A 60 -6.70 -3.95 9.02
C LEU A 60 -5.45 -4.30 9.83
N GLY A 61 -5.42 -5.52 10.38
CA GLY A 61 -4.26 -6.00 11.13
C GLY A 61 -3.09 -6.35 10.22
N ALA A 62 -3.30 -7.29 9.29
CA ALA A 62 -2.26 -7.80 8.40
C ALA A 62 -2.77 -8.09 6.98
N LEU A 63 -1.96 -7.75 5.98
CA LEU A 63 -2.36 -7.81 4.57
C LEU A 63 -1.28 -8.36 3.63
N PRO A 64 -1.23 -9.68 3.36
CA PRO A 64 -0.49 -10.19 2.21
C PRO A 64 -1.26 -10.04 0.89
N VAL A 65 -0.75 -9.19 0.00
CA VAL A 65 -1.40 -8.88 -1.28
C VAL A 65 -0.60 -9.36 -2.48
N LYS A 66 -1.34 -9.90 -3.45
CA LYS A 66 -0.96 -9.89 -4.85
C LYS A 66 -2.10 -9.31 -5.67
N SER A 67 -1.94 -8.11 -6.21
CA SER A 67 -2.97 -7.41 -6.97
C SER A 67 -2.40 -6.86 -8.27
N ASP A 68 -3.28 -6.73 -9.26
CA ASP A 68 -3.00 -6.00 -10.49
C ASP A 68 -4.23 -5.10 -10.79
N ASN A 69 -4.05 -3.83 -11.16
CA ASN A 69 -5.13 -2.85 -11.42
C ASN A 69 -6.15 -2.70 -10.26
N THR A 70 -5.69 -2.45 -9.05
CA THR A 70 -6.52 -2.42 -7.84
C THR A 70 -6.37 -1.09 -7.11
N ILE A 71 -7.48 -0.58 -6.58
CA ILE A 71 -7.49 0.61 -5.71
C ILE A 71 -7.70 0.16 -4.27
N TRP A 72 -6.95 0.78 -3.37
CA TRP A 72 -6.94 0.47 -1.95
C TRP A 72 -6.96 1.74 -1.10
N ASP A 73 -7.93 1.83 -0.19
CA ASP A 73 -8.01 2.89 0.82
C ASP A 73 -7.98 2.28 2.24
N PHE A 74 -7.09 2.82 3.08
CA PHE A 74 -6.91 2.41 4.45
C PHE A 74 -6.79 3.59 5.41
N LEU A 75 -7.66 3.62 6.43
CA LEU A 75 -7.44 4.53 7.56
C LEU A 75 -6.30 4.04 8.47
N SER A 76 -6.24 2.74 8.76
CA SER A 76 -5.18 2.19 9.60
C SER A 76 -4.82 0.77 9.24
N LEU A 77 -3.52 0.52 9.03
CA LEU A 77 -3.00 -0.80 8.75
C LEU A 77 -1.78 -1.10 9.63
N GLY A 78 -1.76 -2.30 10.22
CA GLY A 78 -0.67 -2.76 11.06
C GLY A 78 0.58 -3.10 10.24
N ALA A 79 0.49 -4.16 9.43
CA ALA A 79 1.61 -4.65 8.63
C ALA A 79 1.16 -5.16 7.25
N MET A 80 1.94 -4.82 6.21
CA MET A 80 1.55 -5.14 4.84
C MET A 80 2.73 -5.52 3.94
N PRO A 81 2.91 -6.82 3.62
CA PRO A 81 3.73 -7.23 2.49
C PRO A 81 2.93 -7.14 1.18
N VAL A 82 3.35 -6.26 0.27
CA VAL A 82 2.69 -6.04 -1.03
C VAL A 82 3.50 -6.58 -2.18
N LYS A 83 2.80 -7.19 -3.14
CA LYS A 83 3.25 -7.31 -4.51
C LYS A 83 2.15 -6.82 -5.46
N SER A 84 2.36 -5.68 -6.09
CA SER A 84 1.37 -4.96 -6.89
C SER A 84 1.89 -4.61 -8.29
N ASP A 85 0.97 -4.29 -9.20
CA ASP A 85 1.23 -3.83 -10.56
C ASP A 85 0.04 -2.98 -11.04
N ASN A 86 0.28 -1.71 -11.40
CA ASN A 86 -0.75 -0.74 -11.81
C ASN A 86 -1.83 -0.48 -10.74
N ASP A 87 -1.45 -0.42 -9.47
CA ASP A 87 -2.33 -0.20 -8.33
C ASP A 87 -2.26 1.25 -7.78
N ILE A 88 -3.32 1.66 -7.10
CA ILE A 88 -3.40 2.94 -6.37
C ILE A 88 -3.66 2.65 -4.90
N TRP A 89 -2.93 3.33 -4.03
CA TRP A 89 -2.91 3.06 -2.60
C TRP A 89 -2.93 4.34 -1.77
N ASP A 90 -3.96 4.48 -0.94
CA ASP A 90 -4.13 5.62 -0.04
C ASP A 90 -4.17 5.15 1.42
N PHE A 91 -3.35 5.79 2.26
CA PHE A 91 -3.17 5.41 3.66
C PHE A 91 -3.08 6.60 4.61
N LEU A 92 -3.90 6.61 5.66
CA LEU A 92 -3.72 7.59 6.74
C LEU A 92 -2.61 7.17 7.71
N SER A 93 -2.56 5.91 8.12
CA SER A 93 -1.53 5.45 9.06
C SER A 93 -1.15 3.99 8.83
N LEU A 94 0.16 3.76 8.68
CA LEU A 94 0.71 2.42 8.48
C LEU A 94 1.94 2.18 9.36
N GLY A 95 1.96 1.02 10.03
CA GLY A 95 3.07 0.63 10.88
C GLY A 95 4.32 0.25 10.08
N ALA A 96 4.24 -0.85 9.32
CA ALA A 96 5.36 -1.36 8.53
C ALA A 96 4.93 -1.97 7.20
N MET A 97 5.68 -1.67 6.13
CA MET A 97 5.29 -2.05 4.77
C MET A 97 6.47 -2.44 3.87
N PRO A 98 6.74 -3.75 3.71
CA PRO A 98 7.61 -4.22 2.63
C PRO A 98 6.85 -4.19 1.29
N VAL A 99 7.32 -3.40 0.33
CA VAL A 99 6.68 -3.25 -0.99
C VAL A 99 7.54 -3.81 -2.10
N LYS A 100 6.88 -4.50 -3.03
CA LYS A 100 7.39 -4.75 -4.37
C LYS A 100 6.34 -4.37 -5.42
N SER A 101 6.54 -3.25 -6.09
CA SER A 101 5.57 -2.59 -6.98
C SER A 101 6.16 -2.29 -8.35
N ASP A 102 5.27 -2.02 -9.32
CA ASP A 102 5.59 -1.56 -10.68
C ASP A 102 4.40 -0.75 -11.22
N ASN A 103 4.63 0.50 -11.64
CA ASN A 103 3.60 1.43 -12.13
C ASN A 103 2.50 1.77 -11.12
N ASP A 104 2.84 1.87 -9.84
CA ASP A 104 1.89 2.14 -8.77
C ASP A 104 1.93 3.61 -8.29
N ILE A 105 0.82 4.06 -7.71
CA ILE A 105 0.69 5.36 -7.04
C ILE A 105 0.40 5.14 -5.57
N TRP A 106 1.10 5.87 -4.72
CA TRP A 106 1.04 5.73 -3.28
C TRP A 106 0.93 7.08 -2.56
N ASP A 107 -0.07 7.21 -1.68
CA ASP A 107 -0.26 8.35 -0.78
C ASP A 107 -0.27 7.89 0.68
N PHE A 108 0.59 8.50 1.51
CA PHE A 108 0.65 8.25 2.95
C PHE A 108 0.68 9.53 3.77
N LEU A 109 -0.21 9.63 4.78
CA LEU A 109 -0.06 10.66 5.80
C LEU A 109 1.03 10.31 6.82
N SER A 110 1.07 9.07 7.30
CA SER A 110 2.06 8.66 8.30
C SER A 110 2.46 7.20 8.17
N LEU A 111 3.76 6.98 8.06
CA LEU A 111 4.34 5.65 7.88
C LEU A 111 5.54 5.42 8.81
N GLY A 112 5.55 4.29 9.51
CA GLY A 112 6.63 3.94 10.44
C GLY A 112 7.91 3.54 9.70
N ALA A 113 7.87 2.41 9.00
CA ALA A 113 9.02 1.88 8.25
C ALA A 113 8.60 1.21 6.95
N MET A 114 9.34 1.48 5.87
CA MET A 114 8.97 1.03 4.53
C MET A 114 10.18 0.57 3.70
N PRO A 115 10.49 -0.74 3.69
CA PRO A 115 11.42 -1.28 2.71
C PRO A 115 10.76 -1.38 1.33
N VAL A 116 11.27 -0.65 0.34
CA VAL A 116 10.68 -0.62 -1.02
C VAL A 116 11.60 -1.21 -2.06
N LYS A 117 11.02 -1.99 -2.97
CA LYS A 117 11.58 -2.27 -4.29
C LYS A 117 10.56 -1.95 -5.38
N SER A 118 10.77 -0.86 -6.10
CA SER A 118 9.80 -0.29 -7.03
C SER A 118 10.42 0.09 -8.38
N ASP A 119 9.56 0.26 -9.39
CA ASP A 119 9.92 0.74 -10.73
C ASP A 119 8.72 1.53 -11.30
N ASN A 120 8.96 2.72 -11.85
CA ASN A 120 7.92 3.59 -12.42
C ASN A 120 6.77 3.99 -11.46
N ASP A 121 7.08 4.13 -10.17
CA ASP A 121 6.08 4.46 -9.15
C ASP A 121 6.11 5.95 -8.75
N ILE A 122 4.97 6.43 -8.28
CA ILE A 122 4.82 7.76 -7.68
C ILE A 122 4.46 7.61 -6.19
N TRP A 123 5.16 8.37 -5.35
CA TRP A 123 5.02 8.32 -3.91
C TRP A 123 4.86 9.73 -3.34
N ASP A 124 3.78 9.96 -2.60
CA ASP A 124 3.51 11.18 -1.83
C ASP A 124 3.37 10.80 -0.35
N LEU A 125 4.24 11.35 0.51
CA LEU A 125 4.30 10.98 1.93
C LEU A 125 4.50 12.20 2.85
N LEU A 126 3.54 12.48 3.71
CA LEU A 126 3.69 13.59 4.66
C LEU A 126 4.76 13.29 5.73
N SER A 127 4.76 12.09 6.32
CA SER A 127 5.71 11.75 7.37
C SER A 127 6.15 10.30 7.34
N LEU A 128 7.46 10.08 7.29
CA LEU A 128 8.07 8.75 7.28
C LEU A 128 9.23 8.62 8.27
N GLY A 129 9.18 7.55 9.07
CA GLY A 129 10.24 7.19 10.01
C GLY A 129 11.50 6.66 9.32
N ALA A 130 11.40 5.52 8.62
CA ALA A 130 12.57 4.90 7.99
C ALA A 130 12.26 4.34 6.59
N LEU A 131 13.13 4.65 5.63
CA LEU A 131 12.94 4.32 4.23
C LEU A 131 14.18 3.66 3.59
N PRO A 132 14.29 2.32 3.62
CA PRO A 132 15.23 1.60 2.78
C PRO A 132 14.65 1.38 1.37
N VAL A 133 15.26 1.96 0.34
CA VAL A 133 14.73 1.94 -1.04
C VAL A 133 15.72 1.34 -2.02
N LYS A 134 15.18 0.51 -2.92
CA LYS A 134 15.78 0.19 -4.20
C LYS A 134 14.79 0.47 -5.33
N SER A 135 14.97 1.56 -6.06
CA SER A 135 14.00 2.04 -7.06
C SER A 135 14.65 2.47 -8.38
N ASP A 136 13.87 2.50 -9.45
CA ASP A 136 14.24 3.00 -10.77
C ASP A 136 13.04 3.79 -11.34
N ASN A 137 13.27 4.95 -11.97
CA ASN A 137 12.24 5.77 -12.63
C ASN A 137 11.06 6.20 -11.75
N ASN A 138 11.29 6.45 -10.46
CA ASN A 138 10.26 6.85 -9.51
C ASN A 138 10.25 8.34 -9.22
N ILE A 139 9.10 8.83 -8.77
CA ILE A 139 8.94 10.15 -8.18
C ILE A 139 8.58 9.99 -6.70
N TRP A 140 9.26 10.74 -5.85
CA TRP A 140 9.06 10.75 -4.41
C TRP A 140 8.90 12.18 -3.90
N ASP A 141 7.83 12.42 -3.15
CA ASP A 141 7.57 13.67 -2.43
C ASP A 141 7.44 13.37 -0.94
N PHE A 142 8.21 14.08 -0.09
CA PHE A 142 8.08 14.00 1.35
C PHE A 142 8.03 15.35 2.06
N LEU A 143 7.05 15.56 2.93
CA LEU A 143 7.13 16.71 3.83
C LEU A 143 8.17 16.50 4.94
N SER A 144 8.29 15.30 5.49
CA SER A 144 9.26 15.01 6.56
C SER A 144 9.70 13.55 6.58
N LEU A 145 11.02 13.34 6.49
CA LEU A 145 11.64 12.02 6.48
C LEU A 145 12.76 11.93 7.52
N TRP A 146 12.65 10.98 8.44
CA TRP A 146 13.63 10.88 9.53
C TRP A 146 14.91 10.13 9.13
N ALA A 147 14.78 9.00 8.42
CA ALA A 147 15.93 8.24 7.93
C ALA A 147 15.68 7.67 6.53
N LEU A 148 16.62 7.91 5.62
CA LEU A 148 16.56 7.47 4.23
C LEU A 148 17.82 6.68 3.86
N SER A 149 17.66 5.49 3.30
CA SER A 149 18.76 4.69 2.77
C SER A 149 18.43 4.25 1.34
N VAL A 150 19.08 4.85 0.35
CA VAL A 150 18.66 4.72 -1.05
C VAL A 150 19.72 4.05 -1.91
N LYS A 151 19.26 3.13 -2.76
CA LYS A 151 19.94 2.71 -3.98
C LYS A 151 19.04 2.89 -5.19
N SER A 152 19.31 3.91 -6.00
CA SER A 152 18.39 4.37 -7.05
C SER A 152 19.05 4.66 -8.39
N ASP A 153 18.23 4.68 -9.44
CA ASP A 153 18.55 5.20 -10.76
C ASP A 153 17.36 6.01 -11.30
N ASN A 154 17.61 7.14 -11.96
CA ASN A 154 16.61 7.97 -12.64
C ASN A 154 15.39 8.40 -11.79
N ASN A 155 15.56 8.63 -10.49
CA ASN A 155 14.46 9.08 -9.63
C ASN A 155 14.42 10.60 -9.45
N ILE A 156 13.24 11.10 -9.10
CA ILE A 156 13.04 12.46 -8.61
C ILE A 156 12.67 12.38 -7.13
N TRP A 157 13.34 13.18 -6.31
CA TRP A 157 13.09 13.30 -4.87
C TRP A 157 12.83 14.76 -4.53
N ASP A 158 11.72 15.03 -3.86
CA ASP A 158 11.37 16.32 -3.28
C ASP A 158 11.15 16.12 -1.77
N PHE A 159 11.77 16.95 -0.93
CA PHE A 159 11.41 16.96 0.48
C PHE A 159 11.76 18.23 1.25
N LEU A 160 10.88 18.57 2.20
CA LEU A 160 11.02 19.78 3.02
C LEU A 160 11.96 19.57 4.23
N SER A 161 12.06 18.36 4.75
CA SER A 161 12.86 18.07 5.95
C SER A 161 13.38 16.64 5.97
N LEU A 162 14.70 16.51 6.12
CA LEU A 162 15.40 15.23 6.13
C LEU A 162 16.35 15.10 7.33
N GLY A 163 16.28 13.98 8.04
CA GLY A 163 17.15 13.66 9.16
C GLY A 163 18.51 13.10 8.75
N ALA A 164 18.58 11.79 8.46
CA ALA A 164 19.83 11.08 8.13
C ALA A 164 19.75 10.35 6.79
N MET A 165 20.84 10.41 5.99
CA MET A 165 20.80 9.95 4.60
C MET A 165 22.12 9.33 4.07
N PRO A 166 22.25 7.98 4.08
CA PRO A 166 23.14 7.26 3.17
C PRO A 166 22.51 7.08 1.77
N VAL A 167 23.08 7.73 0.73
CA VAL A 167 22.62 7.61 -0.67
C VAL A 167 23.67 6.96 -1.55
N LYS A 168 23.22 6.06 -2.43
CA LYS A 168 23.91 5.69 -3.65
C LYS A 168 22.93 5.80 -4.82
N SER A 169 23.02 6.88 -5.58
CA SER A 169 22.12 7.19 -6.70
C SER A 169 22.90 7.46 -7.98
N ASP A 170 22.33 7.10 -9.12
CA ASP A 170 22.78 7.48 -10.45
C ASP A 170 21.61 8.22 -11.16
N ASN A 171 21.88 9.34 -11.85
CA ASN A 171 20.87 10.16 -12.55
C ASN A 171 19.67 10.69 -11.74
N ASP A 172 19.71 10.62 -10.42
CA ASP A 172 18.64 11.16 -9.57
C ASP A 172 18.66 12.70 -9.52
N ILE A 173 17.45 13.28 -9.44
CA ILE A 173 17.20 14.69 -9.14
C ILE A 173 16.76 14.81 -7.69
N TRP A 174 17.32 15.78 -6.97
CA TRP A 174 17.04 16.03 -5.55
C TRP A 174 16.64 17.50 -5.36
N ASP A 175 15.45 17.74 -4.82
CA ASP A 175 14.92 19.05 -4.44
C ASP A 175 14.69 19.11 -2.92
N PHE A 176 14.96 20.28 -2.31
CA PHE A 176 15.01 20.52 -0.86
C PHE A 176 14.35 21.86 -0.48
#